data_AF-A0AAW0QPL6-F1
#
_entry.id   AF-A0AAW0QPL6-F1
#
_cell.length_a   1.000
_cell.length_b   1.000
_cell.length_c   1.000
_cell.angle_alpha   90.00
_cell.angle_beta   90.00
_cell.angle_gamma   90.00
#
_symmetry.space_group_name_H-M   'P 1'
#
loop_
_entity.id
_entity.type
_entity.pdbx_description
1 polymer ?
#
loop_
_entity_poly.entity_id
_entity_poly.type
_entity_poly.pdbx_seq_one_letter_code
_entity_poly.pdbx_strand_id
1 'polypeptide(L)'
;MRVFVEVGPAYGENVPHQWVQVDIILRGCLGAPEDLTGTTEIINVNTTAGLKRYIVIDIFHHFQGKLAALFGRNSTPDYLDLVFMCNMYFQQIAGFRARLSFPQREHFIRHYAAENRDPARANLIKRMKHVLGVP
;
A
#
# COMPACT_ATOMS: atom_id res chain seq x y z
N MET A 1 -1.28 8.46 -20.67
CA MET A 1 -0.06 9.26 -20.87
C MET A 1 1.05 8.59 -20.09
N ARG A 2 2.20 8.27 -20.70
CA ARG A 2 3.37 7.75 -19.97
C ARG A 2 4.36 8.89 -19.82
N VAL A 3 4.67 9.25 -18.58
CA VAL A 3 5.66 10.29 -18.29
C VAL A 3 6.94 9.59 -17.87
N PHE A 4 8.06 10.00 -18.44
CA PHE A 4 9.36 9.50 -18.05
C PHE A 4 10.16 10.67 -17.47
N VAL A 5 10.77 10.45 -16.31
CA VAL A 5 11.65 11.42 -15.67
C VAL A 5 13.03 10.81 -15.57
N GLU A 6 14.03 11.63 -15.84
CA GLU A 6 15.41 11.27 -15.58
C GLU A 6 15.68 11.43 -14.09
N VAL A 7 16.11 10.34 -13.45
CA VAL A 7 16.57 10.34 -12.06
C VAL A 7 18.05 10.01 -12.04
N GLY A 8 18.79 10.67 -11.18
CA GLY A 8 20.24 10.62 -11.14
C GLY A 8 20.76 11.65 -10.14
N PRO A 9 22.07 11.68 -9.87
CA PRO A 9 22.60 12.51 -8.81
C PRO A 9 22.55 13.99 -9.18
N ALA A 10 21.90 14.79 -8.31
CA ALA A 10 22.13 16.24 -8.28
C ALA A 10 23.49 16.58 -7.63
N TYR A 11 23.98 15.72 -6.72
CA TYR A 11 25.27 15.80 -6.03
C TYR A 11 25.75 14.39 -5.66
N GLY A 12 26.81 13.89 -6.31
CA GLY A 12 27.50 12.62 -5.98
C GLY A 12 27.77 11.71 -7.19
N GLU A 13 29.05 11.41 -7.47
CA GLU A 13 29.53 10.81 -8.74
C GLU A 13 29.18 9.32 -8.97
N ASN A 14 28.51 8.64 -8.02
CA ASN A 14 28.39 7.18 -8.03
C ASN A 14 26.96 6.63 -8.18
N VAL A 15 25.99 7.43 -8.62
CA VAL A 15 24.62 6.95 -8.92
C VAL A 15 24.36 7.07 -10.42
N PRO A 16 23.99 5.99 -11.13
CA PRO A 16 23.73 6.05 -12.57
C PRO A 16 22.48 6.88 -12.87
N HIS A 17 22.54 7.64 -13.97
CA HIS A 17 21.36 8.26 -14.57
C HIS A 17 20.42 7.17 -15.08
N GLN A 18 19.15 7.26 -14.75
CA GLN A 18 18.12 6.30 -15.13
C GLN A 18 16.85 7.03 -15.56
N TRP A 19 16.25 6.56 -16.65
CA TRP A 19 14.91 6.98 -17.03
C TRP A 19 13.91 6.09 -16.29
N VAL A 20 13.06 6.71 -15.47
CA VAL A 20 12.00 6.01 -14.76
C VAL A 20 10.64 6.48 -15.28
N GLN A 21 9.75 5.52 -15.51
CA GLN A 21 8.35 5.83 -15.78
C GLN A 21 7.68 6.27 -14.49
N VAL A 22 6.99 7.41 -14.54
CA VAL A 22 6.14 7.90 -13.46
C VAL A 22 4.70 8.00 -13.94
N ASP A 23 3.79 7.62 -13.07
CA ASP A 23 2.36 7.83 -13.26
C ASP A 23 1.95 9.07 -12.47
N ILE A 24 1.35 10.05 -13.15
CA ILE A 24 0.78 11.23 -12.51
C ILE A 24 -0.68 10.91 -12.17
N ILE A 25 -0.97 10.79 -10.88
CA ILE A 25 -2.32 10.55 -10.39
C ILE A 25 -2.94 11.90 -10.03
N LEU A 26 -4.05 12.23 -10.69
CA LEU A 26 -4.84 13.41 -10.37
C LEU A 26 -5.57 13.22 -9.03
N ARG A 27 -5.78 14.32 -8.31
CA ARG A 27 -6.51 14.33 -7.03
C ARG A 27 -7.89 13.68 -7.19
N GLY A 28 -8.30 12.89 -6.20
CA GLY A 28 -9.58 12.18 -6.20
C GLY A 28 -9.68 10.97 -7.16
N CYS A 29 -8.62 10.65 -7.92
CA CYS A 29 -8.61 9.52 -8.84
C CYS A 29 -7.89 8.30 -8.25
N LEU A 30 -8.38 7.09 -8.54
CA LEU A 30 -7.68 5.83 -8.23
C LEU A 30 -7.29 5.64 -6.75
N GLY A 31 -8.09 6.19 -5.82
CA GLY A 31 -7.81 6.13 -4.39
C GLY A 31 -6.82 7.19 -3.89
N ALA A 32 -6.34 8.09 -4.76
CA ALA A 32 -5.62 9.28 -4.33
C ALA A 32 -6.58 10.25 -3.61
N PRO A 33 -6.18 10.78 -2.45
CA PRO A 33 -6.99 11.74 -1.72
C PRO A 33 -7.21 13.04 -2.53
N GLU A 34 -8.36 13.66 -2.33
CA GLU A 34 -8.73 14.92 -2.99
C GLU A 34 -8.01 16.11 -2.37
N ASP A 35 -7.91 16.11 -1.04
CA ASP A 35 -7.10 17.04 -0.27
C ASP A 35 -5.87 16.31 0.26
N LEU A 36 -4.68 16.87 0.03
CA LEU A 36 -3.43 16.32 0.56
C LEU A 36 -3.22 16.73 2.03
N THR A 37 -3.95 17.75 2.51
CA THR A 37 -3.89 18.21 3.89
C THR A 37 -4.53 17.17 4.81
N GLY A 38 -3.68 16.49 5.59
CA GLY A 38 -4.11 15.45 6.54
C GLY A 38 -4.19 14.04 5.96
N THR A 39 -3.83 13.84 4.69
CA THR A 39 -3.78 12.51 4.05
C THR A 39 -2.37 12.07 3.70
N THR A 40 -1.37 12.85 4.14
CA THR A 40 0.04 12.62 3.90
C THR A 40 0.80 12.59 5.21
N GLU A 41 1.86 11.80 5.27
CA GLU A 41 2.79 11.75 6.38
C GLU A 41 4.22 12.00 5.90
N ILE A 42 5.08 12.48 6.80
CA ILE A 42 6.50 12.65 6.52
C ILE A 42 7.23 11.43 7.09
N ILE A 43 7.84 10.64 6.21
CA ILE A 43 8.72 9.55 6.61
C ILE A 43 10.17 10.01 6.53
N ASN A 44 10.96 9.59 7.53
CA ASN A 44 12.39 9.81 7.58
C ASN A 44 13.09 8.51 7.18
N VAL A 45 13.93 8.55 6.15
CA VAL A 45 14.63 7.37 5.63
C VAL A 45 16.12 7.65 5.64
N ASN A 46 16.89 6.77 6.30
CA ASN A 46 18.34 6.78 6.20
C ASN A 46 18.74 6.21 4.84
N THR A 47 19.31 7.06 4.00
CA THR A 47 19.86 6.68 2.69
C THR A 47 21.38 6.73 2.72
N THR A 48 22.03 6.23 1.67
CA THR A 48 23.49 6.37 1.50
C THR A 48 23.94 7.83 1.43
N ALA A 49 23.04 8.76 1.05
CA ALA A 49 23.27 10.20 1.03
C ALA A 49 22.79 10.92 2.32
N GLY A 50 22.58 10.17 3.41
CA GLY A 50 22.12 10.68 4.70
C GLY A 50 20.61 10.59 4.92
N LEU A 51 20.14 11.22 6.00
CA LEU A 51 18.72 11.25 6.37
C LEU A 51 17.92 12.07 5.35
N LYS A 52 16.95 11.44 4.69
CA LYS A 52 16.02 12.10 3.76
C LYS A 52 14.61 12.10 4.34
N ARG A 53 13.86 13.16 4.01
CA ARG A 53 12.44 13.31 4.37
C ARG A 53 11.60 13.18 3.12
N TYR A 54 10.64 12.28 3.14
CA TYR A 54 9.70 12.08 2.04
C TYR A 54 8.29 12.34 2.52
N ILE A 55 7.52 13.10 1.73
CA ILE A 55 6.08 13.25 1.93
C ILE A 55 5.43 12.09 1.16
N VAL A 56 4.73 11.22 1.89
CA VAL A 56 4.03 10.06 1.34
C VAL A 56 2.56 10.12 1.73
N ILE A 57 1.71 9.42 0.98
CA ILE A 57 0.31 9.24 1.41
C ILE A 57 0.27 8.40 2.69
N ASP A 58 -0.68 8.70 3.57
CA ASP A 58 -0.83 7.95 4.81
C ASP A 58 -1.21 6.48 4.54
N ILE A 59 -0.96 5.65 5.55
CA ILE A 59 -1.25 4.23 5.50
C ILE A 59 -2.72 3.90 5.19
N PHE A 60 -3.69 4.72 5.63
CA PHE A 60 -5.12 4.47 5.40
C PHE A 60 -5.46 4.62 3.91
N HIS A 61 -5.05 5.73 3.30
CA HIS A 61 -5.30 5.99 1.88
C HIS A 61 -4.51 5.01 1.00
N HIS A 62 -3.27 4.69 1.37
CA HIS A 62 -2.49 3.68 0.65
C HIS A 62 -3.17 2.31 0.69
N PHE A 63 -3.62 1.86 1.87
CA PHE A 63 -4.29 0.57 2.03
C PHE A 63 -5.63 0.52 1.29
N GLN A 64 -6.41 1.60 1.36
CA GLN A 64 -7.69 1.71 0.65
C GLN A 64 -7.50 1.64 -0.87
N GLY A 65 -6.51 2.35 -1.42
CA GLY A 65 -6.19 2.29 -2.85
C GLY A 65 -5.81 0.87 -3.30
N LYS A 66 -4.97 0.18 -2.51
CA LYS A 66 -4.56 -1.21 -2.79
C LYS A 66 -5.73 -2.19 -2.70
N LEU A 67 -6.62 -2.04 -1.72
CA LEU A 67 -7.84 -2.83 -1.62
C LEU A 67 -8.75 -2.65 -2.84
N ALA A 68 -8.99 -1.40 -3.25
CA ALA A 68 -9.82 -1.10 -4.41
C ALA A 68 -9.21 -1.66 -5.70
N ALA A 69 -7.87 -1.55 -5.87
CA ALA A 69 -7.16 -2.11 -7.00
C ALA A 69 -7.24 -3.65 -7.03
N LEU A 70 -7.03 -4.33 -5.90
CA LEU A 70 -7.21 -5.78 -5.82
C LEU A 70 -8.66 -6.17 -6.16
N PHE A 71 -9.65 -5.46 -5.62
CA PHE A 71 -11.06 -5.75 -5.87
C PHE A 71 -11.45 -5.56 -7.34
N GLY A 72 -10.99 -4.49 -7.98
CA GLY A 72 -11.36 -4.15 -9.35
C GLY A 72 -10.67 -4.98 -10.44
N ARG A 73 -9.43 -5.43 -10.20
CA ARG A 73 -8.61 -6.11 -11.24
C ARG A 73 -7.87 -7.37 -10.78
N ASN A 74 -8.10 -7.87 -9.57
CA ASN A 74 -7.43 -9.06 -9.01
C ASN A 74 -5.91 -9.05 -9.17
N SER A 75 -5.29 -7.89 -8.91
CA SER A 75 -3.86 -7.66 -9.12
C SER A 75 -3.01 -8.38 -8.06
N THR A 76 -2.20 -9.34 -8.47
CA THR A 76 -1.26 -10.07 -7.58
C THR A 76 -0.28 -9.16 -6.84
N PRO A 77 0.34 -8.14 -7.47
CA PRO A 77 1.18 -7.19 -6.74
C PRO A 77 0.42 -6.47 -5.62
N ASP A 78 -0.80 -6.02 -5.89
CA ASP A 78 -1.62 -5.34 -4.89
C ASP A 78 -2.03 -6.28 -3.75
N TYR A 79 -2.24 -7.57 -4.02
CA TYR A 79 -2.44 -8.60 -2.99
C TYR A 79 -1.21 -8.77 -2.08
N LEU A 80 -0.01 -8.89 -2.66
CA LEU A 80 1.23 -9.05 -1.89
C LEU A 80 1.49 -7.84 -1.00
N ASP A 81 1.25 -6.63 -1.52
CA ASP A 81 1.35 -5.39 -0.75
C ASP A 81 0.37 -5.39 0.43
N LEU A 82 -0.89 -5.79 0.22
CA LEU A 82 -1.89 -5.88 1.30
C LEU A 82 -1.49 -6.90 2.37
N VAL A 83 -0.92 -8.05 1.98
CA VAL A 83 -0.39 -9.03 2.93
C VAL A 83 0.75 -8.44 3.75
N PHE A 84 1.70 -7.77 3.10
CA PHE A 84 2.80 -7.09 3.77
C PHE A 84 2.27 -6.03 4.76
N MET A 85 1.37 -5.16 4.30
CA MET A 85 0.81 -4.09 5.11
C MET A 85 0.05 -4.61 6.32
N CYS A 86 -0.77 -5.66 6.16
CA CYS A 86 -1.48 -6.29 7.25
C CYS A 86 -0.57 -6.96 8.28
N ASN A 87 0.63 -7.40 7.89
CA ASN A 87 1.61 -7.95 8.82
C ASN A 87 2.40 -6.87 9.55
N MET A 88 2.81 -5.81 8.83
CA MET A 88 3.67 -4.76 9.36
C MET A 88 2.91 -3.68 10.15
N TYR A 89 1.73 -3.29 9.66
CA TYR A 89 0.93 -2.17 10.18
C TYR A 89 -0.41 -2.61 10.78
N PHE A 90 -0.44 -3.82 11.35
CA PHE A 90 -1.68 -4.44 11.82
C PHE A 90 -2.43 -3.60 12.86
N GLN A 91 -1.72 -2.89 13.74
CA GLN A 91 -2.33 -2.04 14.77
C GLN A 91 -3.02 -0.83 14.16
N GLN A 92 -2.33 -0.15 13.23
CA GLN A 92 -2.87 1.00 12.50
C GLN A 92 -4.11 0.57 11.71
N ILE A 93 -4.01 -0.51 10.94
CA ILE A 93 -5.12 -1.06 10.15
C ILE A 93 -6.29 -1.43 11.04
N ALA A 94 -6.06 -2.09 12.18
CA ALA A 94 -7.13 -2.40 13.12
C ALA A 94 -7.86 -1.15 13.63
N GLY A 95 -7.14 -0.04 13.80
CA GLY A 95 -7.68 1.25 14.22
C GLY A 95 -8.60 1.92 13.18
N PHE A 96 -8.37 1.71 11.89
CA PHE A 96 -9.19 2.31 10.82
C PHE A 96 -10.05 1.32 10.01
N ARG A 97 -9.98 0.01 10.28
CA ARG A 97 -10.67 -1.04 9.48
C ARG A 97 -12.17 -0.82 9.30
N ALA A 98 -12.83 -0.17 10.27
CA ALA A 98 -14.26 0.13 10.22
C ALA A 98 -14.63 1.14 9.12
N ARG A 99 -13.67 2.00 8.72
CA ARG A 99 -13.83 2.97 7.63
C ARG A 99 -13.61 2.36 6.23
N LEU A 100 -13.02 1.17 6.16
CA LEU A 100 -12.76 0.47 4.90
C LEU A 100 -14.00 -0.29 4.41
N SER A 101 -14.18 -0.30 3.09
CA SER A 101 -15.25 -1.04 2.40
C SER A 101 -15.26 -2.52 2.81
N PHE A 102 -16.37 -2.98 3.39
CA PHE A 102 -16.52 -4.37 3.80
C PHE A 102 -16.41 -5.36 2.62
N PRO A 103 -17.08 -5.15 1.47
CA PRO A 103 -16.93 -6.02 0.30
C PRO A 103 -15.48 -6.18 -0.17
N GLN A 104 -14.69 -5.11 -0.15
CA GLN A 104 -13.27 -5.17 -0.56
C GLN A 104 -12.43 -5.95 0.46
N ARG A 105 -12.66 -5.73 1.76
CA ARG A 105 -11.98 -6.48 2.83
C ARG A 105 -12.33 -7.96 2.75
N GLU A 106 -13.60 -8.30 2.56
CA GLU A 106 -14.05 -9.67 2.43
C GLU A 106 -13.44 -10.35 1.20
N HIS A 107 -13.40 -9.67 0.05
CA HIS A 107 -12.75 -10.16 -1.16
C HIS A 107 -11.28 -10.49 -0.93
N PHE A 108 -10.53 -9.58 -0.30
CA PHE A 108 -9.13 -9.83 0.07
C PHE A 108 -9.00 -11.06 0.99
N ILE A 109 -9.85 -11.18 2.02
CA ILE A 109 -9.81 -12.33 2.94
C ILE A 109 -10.09 -13.65 2.23
N ARG A 110 -11.06 -13.68 1.30
CA ARG A 110 -11.35 -14.87 0.49
C ARG A 110 -10.13 -15.25 -0.36
N HIS A 111 -9.48 -14.27 -0.98
CA HIS A 111 -8.25 -14.50 -1.74
C HIS A 111 -7.11 -15.01 -0.84
N TYR A 112 -6.89 -14.38 0.31
CA TYR A 112 -5.88 -14.78 1.29
C TYR A 112 -6.09 -16.20 1.82
N ALA A 113 -7.35 -16.56 2.12
CA ALA A 113 -7.72 -17.91 2.56
C ALA A 113 -7.51 -18.94 1.44
N ALA A 114 -7.80 -18.58 0.18
CA ALA A 114 -7.57 -19.45 -0.96
C ALA A 114 -6.09 -19.76 -1.20
N GLU A 115 -5.20 -18.80 -0.93
CA GLU A 115 -3.74 -18.98 -1.00
C GLU A 115 -3.16 -19.72 0.22
N ASN A 116 -3.92 -19.82 1.32
CA ASN A 116 -3.48 -20.42 2.58
C ASN A 116 -4.41 -21.56 3.06
N ARG A 117 -4.93 -22.36 2.12
CA ARG A 117 -5.90 -23.45 2.38
C ARG A 117 -5.41 -24.56 3.30
N ASP A 118 -4.09 -24.67 3.51
CA ASP A 118 -3.50 -25.64 4.41
C ASP A 118 -4.10 -25.51 5.83
N PRO A 119 -4.68 -26.58 6.41
CA PRO A 119 -5.20 -26.57 7.77
C PRO A 119 -4.18 -26.08 8.81
N ALA A 120 -2.89 -26.32 8.62
CA ALA A 120 -1.82 -25.84 9.50
C ALA A 120 -1.75 -24.29 9.55
N ARG A 121 -2.31 -23.60 8.55
CA ARG A 121 -2.34 -22.14 8.42
C ARG A 121 -3.66 -21.50 8.86
N ALA A 122 -4.60 -22.27 9.42
CA ALA A 122 -5.89 -21.75 9.88
C ALA A 122 -5.75 -20.55 10.85
N ASN A 123 -4.72 -20.56 11.70
CA ASN A 123 -4.43 -19.47 12.63
C ASN A 123 -4.02 -18.17 11.90
N LEU A 124 -3.33 -18.26 10.76
CA LEU A 124 -2.96 -17.10 9.95
C LEU A 124 -4.19 -16.44 9.35
N ILE A 125 -5.11 -17.24 8.81
CA ILE A 125 -6.38 -16.75 8.27
C ILE A 125 -7.20 -16.08 9.37
N LYS A 126 -7.29 -16.70 10.55
CA LYS A 126 -8.01 -16.13 11.71
C LYS A 126 -7.40 -14.79 12.15
N ARG A 127 -6.07 -14.69 12.20
CA ARG A 127 -5.38 -13.42 12.51
C ARG A 127 -5.67 -12.36 11.46
N MET A 128 -5.61 -12.69 10.17
CA MET A 128 -5.87 -11.75 9.08
C MET A 128 -7.33 -11.24 9.11
N LYS A 129 -8.28 -12.15 9.32
CA LYS A 129 -9.70 -11.83 9.55
C LYS A 129 -9.87 -10.87 10.72
N HIS A 130 -9.18 -11.12 11.83
CA HIS A 130 -9.20 -10.23 12.98
C HIS A 130 -8.64 -8.84 12.63
N VAL A 131 -7.46 -8.74 12.01
CA VAL A 131 -6.87 -7.44 11.61
C VAL A 131 -7.86 -6.63 10.76
N LEU A 132 -8.52 -7.28 9.80
CA LEU A 132 -9.45 -6.61 8.89
C LEU A 132 -10.88 -6.52 9.41
N GLY A 133 -11.23 -7.13 10.54
CA GLY A 133 -12.59 -7.10 11.09
C GLY A 133 -13.61 -7.75 10.15
N VAL A 134 -13.23 -8.88 9.55
CA VAL A 134 -14.09 -9.72 8.71
C VAL A 134 -14.40 -11.00 9.50
N PRO A 135 -15.67 -11.42 9.60
CA PRO A 135 -16.06 -12.64 10.31
C PRO A 135 -15.52 -13.92 9.64
#